data_AF-A0A2K4WJT3-F1
#
_entry.id   AF-A0A2K4WJT3-F1
#
_cell.length_a   1.000
_cell.length_b   1.000
_cell.length_c   1.000
_cell.angle_alpha   90.00
_cell.angle_beta   90.00
_cell.angle_gamma   90.00
#
_symmetry.space_group_name_H-M   'P 1'
#
loop_
_entity.id
_entity.type
_entity.pdbx_description
1 polymer ?
#
loop_
_entity_poly.entity_id
_entity_poly.type
_entity_poly.pdbx_seq_one_letter_code
_entity_poly.pdbx_strand_id
1 'polypeptide(L)'
;MVNYPFTTLPEDVVALMTRTYAPIAMDGMSQLIKLFDAYCNVTQAEITYLGMSSPSFEGTIRGFLGALSEDTFIGVSRGLRTSYAKEFVRLIHEMAKDVPLLPTFEGKDGWPMPNAKYWAIAKENLDPSAVRFWNGWPVESADGKTIYMSCANLWISHGPEFTEQVYKALCQWAIKMRRPRCSEFSAFLNFVSERPNSWPVETFRDPIQIKHLFLDFMVWYFKDQLAQGNDLATATKSYAAFINLISSTMLAGGSWVKPFTGNLPKPKVINVAGVDTNKKKNSKGEVIKAKLITEIPYEVTDTQAIELLFKIIKADNDILYRWANAQAWKTSNNRKARERLAKSGNSDKVIYATHSQPEDLNPADVCAAFQEHGFDYVKRDFSKRFGKNVTREFLNGFLNVPTPDDLYPFKLLLVHAYPCITQSFIDNLELYNEQGVLHGFVKLVYCLKNKCSVKSSMLAC
;
A
#
# COMPACT_ATOMS: atom_id res chain seq x y z
N MET A 1 -12.55 2.18 0.78
CA MET A 1 -13.77 2.81 1.32
C MET A 1 -13.79 4.32 1.20
N VAL A 2 -12.64 5.03 1.16
CA VAL A 2 -12.61 6.51 1.02
C VAL A 2 -13.45 7.04 -0.15
N ASN A 3 -13.47 6.33 -1.29
CA ASN A 3 -14.21 6.74 -2.49
C ASN A 3 -15.66 6.22 -2.54
N TYR A 4 -16.19 5.66 -1.44
CA TYR A 4 -17.57 5.19 -1.39
C TYR A 4 -18.47 6.29 -0.80
N PRO A 5 -19.57 6.68 -1.48
CA PRO A 5 -20.54 7.58 -0.91
C PRO A 5 -21.32 6.90 0.22
N PHE A 6 -22.05 7.67 1.02
CA PHE A 6 -23.01 7.09 1.95
C PHE A 6 -24.26 6.71 1.16
N THR A 7 -24.73 5.48 1.30
CA THR A 7 -25.86 4.98 0.50
C THR A 7 -27.08 4.63 1.34
N THR A 8 -26.93 4.46 2.64
CA THR A 8 -28.00 3.96 3.51
C THR A 8 -28.23 4.83 4.72
N LEU A 9 -27.18 5.37 5.34
CA LEU A 9 -27.32 6.33 6.42
C LEU A 9 -27.84 7.68 5.88
N PRO A 10 -28.95 8.20 6.43
CA PRO A 10 -29.44 9.54 6.10
C PRO A 10 -28.43 10.64 6.45
N GLU A 11 -28.48 11.77 5.74
CA GLU A 11 -27.54 12.89 5.91
C GLU A 11 -27.50 13.43 7.34
N ASP A 12 -28.64 13.52 8.01
CA ASP A 12 -28.75 13.98 9.40
C ASP A 12 -28.09 13.02 10.41
N VAL A 13 -28.23 11.71 10.19
CA VAL A 13 -27.55 10.66 10.98
C VAL A 13 -26.04 10.70 10.73
N VAL A 14 -25.60 10.82 9.47
CA VAL A 14 -24.17 10.95 9.12
C VAL A 14 -23.57 12.21 9.74
N ALA A 15 -24.29 13.33 9.69
CA ALA A 15 -23.86 14.60 10.28
C ALA A 15 -23.74 14.48 11.81
N LEU A 16 -24.71 13.85 12.48
CA LEU A 16 -24.65 13.58 13.91
C LEU A 16 -23.42 12.71 14.24
N MET A 17 -23.29 11.54 13.61
CA MET A 17 -22.19 10.60 13.87
C MET A 17 -20.82 11.24 13.63
N THR A 18 -20.69 12.03 12.56
CA THR A 18 -19.42 12.67 12.22
C THR A 18 -19.08 13.77 13.22
N ARG A 19 -20.05 14.62 13.60
CA ARG A 19 -19.87 15.69 14.59
C ARG A 19 -19.50 15.14 15.96
N THR A 20 -20.15 14.05 16.39
CA THR A 20 -19.88 13.44 17.71
C THR A 20 -18.58 12.66 17.72
N TYR A 21 -18.21 12.02 16.60
CA TYR A 21 -16.99 11.22 16.54
C TYR A 21 -15.72 12.05 16.36
N ALA A 22 -15.76 13.13 15.58
CA ALA A 22 -14.56 13.91 15.22
C ALA A 22 -13.69 14.33 16.44
N PRO A 23 -14.24 14.78 17.58
CA PRO A 23 -13.44 15.16 18.75
C PRO A 23 -12.78 13.99 19.49
N ILE A 24 -13.30 12.76 19.34
CA ILE A 24 -12.87 11.57 20.10
C ILE A 24 -12.18 10.51 19.23
N ALA A 25 -12.15 10.72 17.90
CA ALA A 25 -11.69 9.75 16.92
C ALA A 25 -10.22 9.41 17.11
N MET A 26 -9.91 8.11 17.13
CA MET A 26 -8.53 7.65 17.07
C MET A 26 -7.97 7.69 15.64
N ASP A 27 -6.67 7.99 15.54
CA ASP A 27 -5.93 7.92 14.29
C ASP A 27 -6.09 6.56 13.61
N GLY A 28 -6.34 6.58 12.30
CA GLY A 28 -6.52 5.37 11.50
C GLY A 28 -7.93 4.77 11.51
N MET A 29 -8.89 5.37 12.22
CA MET A 29 -10.28 4.88 12.32
C MET A 29 -11.30 5.70 11.50
N SER A 30 -10.83 6.44 10.50
CA SER A 30 -11.67 7.34 9.68
C SER A 30 -12.78 6.63 8.89
N GLN A 31 -12.67 5.31 8.71
CA GLN A 31 -13.64 4.52 7.93
C GLN A 31 -14.76 3.91 8.79
N LEU A 32 -14.80 4.18 10.10
CA LEU A 32 -15.75 3.55 11.02
C LEU A 32 -17.21 3.77 10.60
N ILE A 33 -17.61 5.02 10.36
CA ILE A 33 -18.99 5.37 9.98
C ILE A 33 -19.33 4.76 8.61
N LYS A 34 -18.36 4.68 7.70
CA LYS A 34 -18.54 4.04 6.38
C LYS A 34 -18.73 2.53 6.48
N LEU A 35 -18.02 1.88 7.40
CA LEU A 35 -18.21 0.45 7.69
C LEU A 35 -19.60 0.19 8.26
N PHE A 36 -20.12 1.09 9.10
CA PHE A 36 -21.48 0.98 9.61
C PHE A 36 -22.52 1.17 8.50
N ASP A 37 -22.34 2.17 7.62
CA ASP A 37 -23.18 2.34 6.42
C ASP A 37 -23.18 1.10 5.52
N ALA A 38 -22.01 0.51 5.28
CA ALA A 38 -21.89 -0.73 4.53
C ALA A 38 -22.66 -1.88 5.20
N TYR A 39 -22.54 -2.02 6.52
CA TYR A 39 -23.31 -3.00 7.29
C TYR A 39 -24.82 -2.80 7.14
N CYS A 40 -25.31 -1.57 7.33
CA CYS A 40 -26.72 -1.25 7.18
C CYS A 40 -27.21 -1.57 5.77
N ASN A 41 -26.42 -1.24 4.75
CA ASN A 41 -26.78 -1.50 3.36
C ASN A 41 -26.87 -3.01 3.07
N VAL A 42 -25.86 -3.80 3.44
CA VAL A 42 -25.86 -5.26 3.15
C VAL A 42 -26.89 -6.04 3.95
N THR A 43 -27.29 -5.52 5.12
CA THR A 43 -28.33 -6.14 5.97
C THR A 43 -29.72 -5.55 5.75
N GLN A 44 -29.86 -4.58 4.83
CA GLN A 44 -31.10 -3.85 4.57
C GLN A 44 -31.69 -3.20 5.84
N ALA A 45 -30.83 -2.78 6.78
CA ALA A 45 -31.27 -2.11 7.99
C ALA A 45 -31.62 -0.65 7.69
N GLU A 46 -32.89 -0.31 7.82
CA GLU A 46 -33.39 1.07 7.66
C GLU A 46 -33.09 1.89 8.91
N ILE A 47 -32.29 2.95 8.75
CA ILE A 47 -31.93 3.87 9.82
C ILE A 47 -32.58 5.22 9.55
N THR A 48 -33.25 5.77 10.54
CA THR A 48 -33.76 7.15 10.53
C THR A 48 -33.36 7.83 11.82
N TYR A 49 -33.29 9.16 11.81
CA TYR A 49 -32.91 9.92 13.01
C TYR A 49 -33.83 9.61 14.21
N LEU A 50 -35.15 9.56 13.99
CA LEU A 50 -36.12 9.18 15.02
C LEU A 50 -36.01 7.69 15.40
N GLY A 51 -35.73 6.83 14.41
CA GLY A 51 -35.53 5.40 14.61
C GLY A 51 -34.34 5.06 15.50
N MET A 52 -33.35 5.95 15.65
CA MET A 52 -32.23 5.73 16.58
C MET A 52 -32.66 5.61 18.05
N SER A 53 -33.83 6.16 18.40
CA SER A 53 -34.42 6.03 19.74
C SER A 53 -35.30 4.79 19.91
N SER A 54 -35.44 3.95 18.88
CA SER A 54 -36.27 2.76 18.94
C SER A 54 -35.47 1.54 19.45
N PRO A 55 -36.15 0.55 20.08
CA PRO A 55 -35.51 -0.71 20.46
C PRO A 55 -34.93 -1.50 19.28
N SER A 56 -35.43 -1.29 18.05
CA SER A 56 -34.93 -2.01 16.88
C SER A 56 -33.51 -1.56 16.49
N PHE A 57 -33.13 -0.32 16.81
CA PHE A 57 -31.79 0.19 16.52
C PHE A 57 -30.70 -0.48 17.36
N GLU A 58 -31.00 -0.90 18.59
CA GLU A 58 -30.06 -1.69 19.40
C GLU A 58 -29.71 -3.01 18.70
N GLY A 59 -30.70 -3.65 18.07
CA GLY A 59 -30.48 -4.86 17.25
C GLY A 59 -29.49 -4.62 16.12
N THR A 60 -29.60 -3.49 15.41
CA THR A 60 -28.66 -3.08 14.36
C THR A 60 -27.25 -2.86 14.90
N ILE A 61 -27.11 -2.12 16.01
CA ILE A 61 -25.81 -1.86 16.64
C ILE A 61 -25.14 -3.18 17.04
N ARG A 62 -25.88 -4.04 17.73
CA ARG A 62 -25.37 -5.35 18.15
C ARG A 62 -25.02 -6.21 16.94
N GLY A 63 -25.83 -6.20 15.89
CA GLY A 63 -25.51 -6.88 14.64
C GLY A 63 -24.21 -6.39 14.01
N PHE A 64 -23.96 -5.07 13.96
CA PHE A 64 -22.69 -4.51 13.48
C PHE A 64 -21.49 -4.92 14.35
N LEU A 65 -21.62 -4.83 15.67
CA LEU A 65 -20.58 -5.29 16.60
C LEU A 65 -20.29 -6.78 16.38
N GLY A 66 -21.33 -7.59 16.17
CA GLY A 66 -21.23 -9.00 15.83
C GLY A 66 -20.53 -9.24 14.49
N ALA A 67 -20.76 -8.41 13.48
CA ALA A 67 -20.12 -8.54 12.16
C ALA A 67 -18.59 -8.41 12.24
N LEU A 68 -18.10 -7.61 13.19
CA LEU A 68 -16.67 -7.48 13.48
C LEU A 68 -16.05 -8.73 14.13
N SER A 69 -16.85 -9.73 14.52
CA SER A 69 -16.34 -10.98 15.13
C SER A 69 -15.71 -11.93 14.10
N GLU A 70 -16.07 -11.80 12.84
CA GLU A 70 -15.54 -12.58 11.71
C GLU A 70 -14.69 -11.71 10.76
N ASP A 71 -13.83 -12.35 9.97
CA ASP A 71 -13.07 -11.68 8.90
C ASP A 71 -13.81 -11.66 7.56
N THR A 72 -15.00 -12.27 7.51
CA THR A 72 -15.89 -12.33 6.34
C THR A 72 -16.53 -10.99 6.01
N PHE A 73 -16.82 -10.17 7.03
CA PHE A 73 -17.35 -8.82 6.85
C PHE A 73 -16.26 -7.81 6.50
N ILE A 74 -15.13 -7.85 7.22
CA ILE A 74 -13.96 -7.00 6.99
C ILE A 74 -12.68 -7.82 7.13
N GLY A 75 -11.92 -7.89 6.02
CA GLY A 75 -10.67 -8.66 5.91
C GLY A 75 -9.46 -8.04 6.61
N VAL A 76 -9.58 -7.67 7.90
CA VAL A 76 -8.49 -7.12 8.72
C VAL A 76 -8.20 -7.97 9.97
N SER A 77 -7.09 -7.67 10.64
CA SER A 77 -6.66 -8.43 11.83
C SER A 77 -7.72 -8.38 12.94
N ARG A 78 -7.80 -9.45 13.76
CA ARG A 78 -8.72 -9.53 14.91
C ARG A 78 -8.53 -8.35 15.87
N GLY A 79 -7.29 -7.90 16.06
CA GLY A 79 -6.97 -6.72 16.88
C GLY A 79 -7.64 -5.47 16.33
N LEU A 80 -7.50 -5.21 15.03
CA LEU A 80 -8.11 -4.04 14.40
C LEU A 80 -9.64 -4.10 14.40
N ARG A 81 -10.25 -5.27 14.18
CA ARG A 81 -11.71 -5.46 14.33
C ARG A 81 -12.20 -5.17 15.75
N THR A 82 -11.42 -5.56 16.75
CA THR A 82 -11.72 -5.24 18.16
C THR A 82 -11.62 -3.73 18.43
N SER A 83 -10.64 -3.06 17.82
CA SER A 83 -10.51 -1.60 17.92
C SER A 83 -11.71 -0.90 17.27
N TYR A 84 -12.16 -1.31 16.07
CA TYR A 84 -13.36 -0.77 15.45
C TYR A 84 -14.61 -0.91 16.34
N ALA A 85 -14.79 -2.07 17.00
CA ALA A 85 -15.91 -2.27 17.92
C ALA A 85 -15.86 -1.32 19.12
N LYS A 86 -14.69 -1.15 19.73
CA LYS A 86 -14.50 -0.22 20.85
C LYS A 86 -14.77 1.23 20.44
N GLU A 87 -14.25 1.65 19.29
CA GLU A 87 -14.48 3.00 18.77
C GLU A 87 -15.95 3.23 18.40
N PHE A 88 -16.64 2.21 17.88
CA PHE A 88 -18.07 2.30 17.63
C PHE A 88 -18.87 2.47 18.91
N VAL A 89 -18.56 1.71 19.96
CA VAL A 89 -19.22 1.86 21.27
C VAL A 89 -18.98 3.26 21.85
N ARG A 90 -17.75 3.77 21.76
CA ARG A 90 -17.43 5.16 22.17
C ARG A 90 -18.25 6.18 21.40
N LEU A 91 -18.39 6.00 20.08
CA LEU A 91 -19.26 6.83 19.24
C LEU A 91 -20.71 6.79 19.73
N ILE A 92 -21.28 5.61 19.98
CA ILE A 92 -22.67 5.49 20.46
C ILE A 92 -22.85 6.17 21.83
N HIS A 93 -21.88 6.02 22.75
CA HIS A 93 -21.93 6.70 24.06
C HIS A 93 -21.86 8.22 23.95
N GLU A 94 -21.04 8.75 23.04
CA GLU A 94 -21.02 10.19 22.77
C GLU A 94 -22.31 10.68 22.12
N MET A 95 -22.86 9.93 21.17
CA MET A 95 -24.16 10.25 20.56
C MET A 95 -25.30 10.23 21.58
N ALA A 96 -25.23 9.38 22.61
CA ALA A 96 -26.25 9.30 23.65
C ALA A 96 -26.41 10.60 24.45
N LYS A 97 -25.43 11.51 24.41
CA LYS A 97 -25.55 12.86 24.99
C LYS A 97 -26.55 13.74 24.22
N ASP A 98 -26.64 13.53 22.91
CA ASP A 98 -27.58 14.24 22.02
C ASP A 98 -28.90 13.46 21.86
N VAL A 99 -28.85 12.12 21.92
CA VAL A 99 -30.00 11.20 21.76
C VAL A 99 -30.08 10.24 22.96
N PRO A 100 -30.72 10.65 24.07
CA PRO A 100 -30.65 9.92 25.35
C PRO A 100 -31.18 8.49 25.36
N LEU A 101 -31.98 8.10 24.37
CA LEU A 101 -32.57 6.76 24.25
C LEU A 101 -31.66 5.75 23.53
N LEU A 102 -30.44 6.15 23.16
CA LEU A 102 -29.46 5.23 22.58
C LEU A 102 -28.99 4.16 23.59
N PRO A 103 -28.66 2.95 23.11
CA PRO A 103 -28.25 1.87 23.99
C PRO A 103 -26.89 2.13 24.64
N THR A 104 -26.80 1.81 25.92
CA THR A 104 -25.56 1.82 26.70
C THR A 104 -24.92 0.44 26.71
N PHE A 105 -23.60 0.39 26.72
CA PHE A 105 -22.82 -0.85 26.69
C PHE A 105 -21.83 -0.87 27.85
N GLU A 106 -21.89 -1.89 28.69
CA GLU A 106 -21.00 -2.03 29.85
C GLU A 106 -20.01 -3.18 29.66
N GLY A 107 -18.77 -2.95 30.11
CA GLY A 107 -17.72 -3.97 30.15
C GLY A 107 -17.46 -4.62 28.78
N LYS A 108 -17.74 -5.92 28.69
CA LYS A 108 -17.51 -6.71 27.47
C LYS A 108 -18.72 -6.76 26.54
N ASP A 109 -19.86 -6.19 26.90
CA ASP A 109 -21.08 -6.26 26.09
C ASP A 109 -20.89 -5.62 24.70
N GLY A 110 -20.07 -4.57 24.60
CA GLY A 110 -19.70 -3.93 23.35
C GLY A 110 -18.65 -4.67 22.49
N TRP A 111 -18.19 -5.87 22.91
CA TRP A 111 -17.16 -6.60 22.17
C TRP A 111 -17.76 -7.39 21.00
N PRO A 112 -16.96 -7.76 19.98
CA PRO A 112 -17.50 -8.49 18.84
C PRO A 112 -18.10 -9.86 19.19
N MET A 113 -17.40 -10.66 20.01
CA MET A 113 -17.78 -12.05 20.28
C MET A 113 -19.15 -12.20 20.99
N PRO A 114 -19.47 -11.42 22.05
CA PRO A 114 -20.80 -11.47 22.66
C PRO A 114 -21.95 -11.15 21.71
N ASN A 115 -21.68 -10.37 20.66
CA ASN A 115 -22.68 -9.96 19.69
C ASN A 115 -22.72 -10.84 18.42
N ALA A 116 -21.88 -11.87 18.32
CA ALA A 116 -21.77 -12.72 17.12
C ALA A 116 -23.11 -13.36 16.71
N LYS A 117 -23.99 -13.68 17.67
CA LYS A 117 -25.33 -14.23 17.42
C LYS A 117 -26.22 -13.31 16.56
N TYR A 118 -26.12 -11.99 16.75
CA TYR A 118 -26.91 -11.03 15.97
C TYR A 118 -26.41 -10.96 14.53
N TRP A 119 -25.09 -11.09 14.33
CA TRP A 119 -24.52 -11.18 12.99
C TRP A 119 -24.89 -12.49 12.30
N ALA A 120 -24.86 -13.62 13.01
CA ALA A 120 -25.25 -14.92 12.43
C ALA A 120 -26.67 -14.86 11.82
N ILE A 121 -27.62 -14.23 12.51
CA ILE A 121 -28.99 -14.03 12.02
C ILE A 121 -29.01 -13.08 10.81
N ALA A 122 -28.35 -11.93 10.90
CA ALA A 122 -28.34 -10.94 9.81
C ALA A 122 -27.67 -11.47 8.54
N LYS A 123 -26.65 -12.32 8.70
CA LYS A 123 -25.86 -12.91 7.60
C LYS A 123 -26.66 -13.89 6.73
N GLU A 124 -27.76 -14.44 7.23
CA GLU A 124 -28.62 -15.34 6.44
C GLU A 124 -29.38 -14.61 5.33
N ASN A 125 -29.60 -13.30 5.47
CA ASN A 125 -30.45 -12.50 4.57
C ASN A 125 -29.73 -11.28 4.01
N LEU A 126 -28.45 -11.41 3.65
CA LEU A 126 -27.70 -10.31 3.04
C LEU A 126 -28.21 -9.99 1.64
N ASP A 127 -28.33 -8.70 1.31
CA ASP A 127 -28.63 -8.26 -0.05
C ASP A 127 -27.44 -8.55 -0.98
N PRO A 128 -27.58 -9.44 -1.97
CA PRO A 128 -26.49 -9.76 -2.90
C PRO A 128 -26.00 -8.55 -3.70
N SER A 129 -26.89 -7.60 -4.00
CA SER A 129 -26.56 -6.39 -4.77
C SER A 129 -25.67 -5.45 -3.94
N ALA A 130 -26.08 -5.14 -2.71
CA ALA A 130 -25.27 -4.39 -1.75
C ALA A 130 -23.92 -5.08 -1.47
N VAL A 131 -23.91 -6.40 -1.26
CA VAL A 131 -22.67 -7.17 -1.06
C VAL A 131 -21.74 -7.00 -2.26
N ARG A 132 -22.27 -7.06 -3.49
CA ARG A 132 -21.48 -6.85 -4.70
C ARG A 132 -20.91 -5.44 -4.78
N PHE A 133 -21.73 -4.43 -4.47
CA PHE A 133 -21.32 -3.02 -4.45
C PHE A 133 -20.16 -2.76 -3.48
N TRP A 134 -20.24 -3.27 -2.24
CA TRP A 134 -19.25 -3.03 -1.18
C TRP A 134 -17.97 -3.87 -1.29
N ASN A 135 -17.90 -4.84 -2.21
CA ASN A 135 -16.77 -5.77 -2.32
C ASN A 135 -15.47 -5.15 -2.89
N GLY A 136 -15.33 -3.82 -2.88
CA GLY A 136 -14.06 -3.13 -3.13
C GLY A 136 -13.62 -3.02 -4.59
N TRP A 137 -14.23 -3.76 -5.53
CA TRP A 137 -13.84 -3.80 -6.95
C TRP A 137 -12.37 -4.21 -7.21
N PRO A 138 -11.94 -5.39 -6.73
CA PRO A 138 -10.56 -5.87 -6.85
C PRO A 138 -10.19 -6.34 -8.26
N VAL A 139 -9.19 -5.71 -8.86
CA VAL A 139 -8.61 -6.10 -10.13
C VAL A 139 -7.24 -6.74 -9.89
N GLU A 140 -7.10 -7.99 -10.30
CA GLU A 140 -5.84 -8.73 -10.16
C GLU A 140 -4.96 -8.61 -11.41
N SER A 141 -3.67 -8.38 -11.18
CA SER A 141 -2.63 -8.39 -12.21
C SER A 141 -2.07 -9.78 -12.46
N ALA A 142 -1.29 -9.93 -13.54
CA ALA A 142 -0.59 -11.17 -13.87
C ALA A 142 0.37 -11.66 -12.75
N ASP A 143 0.93 -10.74 -11.95
CA ASP A 143 1.81 -11.06 -10.82
C ASP A 143 1.05 -11.32 -9.50
N GLY A 144 -0.29 -11.38 -9.54
CA GLY A 144 -1.14 -11.67 -8.39
C GLY A 144 -1.29 -10.50 -7.42
N LYS A 145 -1.02 -9.26 -7.86
CA LYS A 145 -1.27 -8.07 -7.07
C LYS A 145 -2.69 -7.57 -7.31
N THR A 146 -3.36 -7.18 -6.24
CA THR A 146 -4.71 -6.60 -6.29
C THR A 146 -4.64 -5.09 -6.31
N ILE A 147 -5.36 -4.48 -7.25
CA ILE A 147 -5.62 -3.05 -7.34
C ILE A 147 -7.12 -2.84 -7.19
N TYR A 148 -7.55 -1.87 -6.39
CA TYR A 148 -8.98 -1.60 -6.19
C TYR A 148 -9.44 -0.44 -7.08
N MET A 149 -10.55 -0.64 -7.80
CA MET A 149 -11.09 0.35 -8.75
C MET A 149 -12.15 1.23 -8.12
N SER A 150 -12.27 2.47 -8.61
CA SER A 150 -13.30 3.43 -8.18
C SER A 150 -14.61 3.23 -8.95
N CYS A 151 -15.22 2.05 -8.85
CA CYS A 151 -16.48 1.74 -9.56
C CYS A 151 -17.75 2.08 -8.75
N ALA A 152 -17.64 2.38 -7.45
CA ALA A 152 -18.79 2.62 -6.59
C ALA A 152 -19.67 3.80 -7.08
N ASN A 153 -19.05 4.93 -7.42
CA ASN A 153 -19.80 6.08 -7.95
C ASN A 153 -20.42 5.79 -9.32
N LEU A 154 -19.78 4.94 -10.12
CA LEU A 154 -20.31 4.53 -11.42
C LEU A 154 -21.55 3.64 -11.25
N TRP A 155 -21.51 2.74 -10.27
CA TRP A 155 -22.65 1.87 -9.93
C TRP A 155 -23.90 2.68 -9.58
N ILE A 156 -23.74 3.74 -8.79
CA ILE A 156 -24.85 4.61 -8.37
C ILE A 156 -25.35 5.47 -9.53
N SER A 157 -24.43 6.03 -10.33
CA SER A 157 -24.77 7.02 -11.36
C SER A 157 -25.22 6.40 -12.69
N HIS A 158 -24.71 5.23 -13.06
CA HIS A 158 -24.93 4.57 -14.36
C HIS A 158 -25.51 3.16 -14.24
N GLY A 159 -25.72 2.68 -13.02
CA GLY A 159 -26.36 1.41 -12.72
C GLY A 159 -25.42 0.20 -12.63
N PRO A 160 -25.92 -0.90 -12.04
CA PRO A 160 -25.17 -2.14 -11.84
C PRO A 160 -24.67 -2.77 -13.15
N GLU A 161 -25.53 -2.86 -14.16
CA GLU A 161 -25.26 -3.62 -15.38
C GLU A 161 -24.11 -2.98 -16.18
N PHE A 162 -24.16 -1.65 -16.34
CA PHE A 162 -23.11 -0.91 -17.02
C PHE A 162 -21.78 -1.00 -16.27
N THR A 163 -21.83 -0.85 -14.95
CA THR A 163 -20.64 -0.92 -14.10
C THR A 163 -19.97 -2.29 -14.13
N GLU A 164 -20.75 -3.36 -14.10
CA GLU A 164 -20.26 -4.73 -14.24
C GLU A 164 -19.62 -4.99 -15.61
N GLN A 165 -20.21 -4.46 -16.68
CA GLN A 165 -19.64 -4.58 -18.02
C GLN A 165 -18.25 -3.94 -18.08
N VAL A 166 -18.14 -2.71 -17.57
CA VAL A 166 -16.88 -1.96 -17.50
C VAL A 166 -15.85 -2.69 -16.62
N TYR A 167 -16.27 -3.15 -15.45
CA TYR A 167 -15.39 -3.87 -14.51
C TYR A 167 -14.85 -5.18 -15.11
N LYS A 168 -15.71 -5.99 -15.76
CA LYS A 168 -15.30 -7.26 -16.37
C LYS A 168 -14.26 -7.05 -17.47
N ALA A 169 -14.45 -6.06 -18.33
CA ALA A 169 -13.48 -5.74 -19.38
C ALA A 169 -12.11 -5.31 -18.80
N LEU A 170 -12.11 -4.57 -17.69
CA LEU A 170 -10.89 -4.23 -16.97
C LEU A 170 -10.19 -5.45 -16.36
N CYS A 171 -10.92 -6.34 -15.69
CA CYS A 171 -10.34 -7.56 -15.10
C CYS A 171 -9.66 -8.43 -16.17
N GLN A 172 -10.32 -8.62 -17.32
CA GLN A 172 -9.78 -9.42 -18.43
C GLN A 172 -8.49 -8.83 -19.01
N TRP A 173 -8.37 -7.50 -18.99
CA TRP A 173 -7.17 -6.80 -19.42
C TRP A 173 -6.05 -6.88 -18.37
N ALA A 174 -6.38 -6.63 -17.10
CA ALA A 174 -5.41 -6.55 -16.03
C ALA A 174 -4.69 -7.89 -15.76
N ILE A 175 -5.39 -9.02 -15.90
CA ILE A 175 -4.80 -10.36 -15.80
C ILE A 175 -3.65 -10.58 -16.80
N LYS A 176 -3.66 -9.87 -17.94
CA LYS A 176 -2.61 -9.95 -18.97
C LYS A 176 -1.44 -9.01 -18.67
N MET A 177 -1.60 -8.11 -17.70
CA MET A 177 -0.65 -7.05 -17.39
C MET A 177 0.12 -7.37 -16.11
N ARG A 178 1.45 -7.29 -16.18
CA ARG A 178 2.31 -7.41 -14.99
C ARG A 178 2.14 -6.22 -14.04
N ARG A 179 1.84 -5.03 -14.57
CA ARG A 179 1.67 -3.79 -13.80
C ARG A 179 0.54 -2.96 -14.43
N PRO A 180 -0.73 -3.31 -14.18
CA PRO A 180 -1.85 -2.55 -14.70
C PRO A 180 -1.82 -1.13 -14.13
N ARG A 181 -1.84 -0.13 -15.02
CA ARG A 181 -1.95 1.29 -14.64
C ARG A 181 -3.41 1.69 -14.75
N CYS A 182 -4.08 1.82 -13.61
CA CYS A 182 -5.51 2.09 -13.53
C CYS A 182 -5.86 3.45 -12.91
N SER A 183 -4.86 4.30 -12.65
CA SER A 183 -5.05 5.63 -12.03
C SER A 183 -5.92 6.53 -12.91
N GLU A 184 -5.54 6.69 -14.18
CA GLU A 184 -6.27 7.53 -15.15
C GLU A 184 -7.65 6.95 -15.44
N PHE A 185 -7.78 5.63 -15.44
CA PHE A 185 -9.08 4.97 -15.58
C PHE A 185 -9.98 5.27 -14.38
N SER A 186 -9.46 5.19 -13.15
CA SER A 186 -10.24 5.55 -11.96
C SER A 186 -10.64 7.02 -11.97
N ALA A 187 -9.77 7.92 -12.43
CA ALA A 187 -10.09 9.33 -12.62
C ALA A 187 -11.21 9.51 -13.67
N PHE A 188 -11.14 8.78 -14.79
CA PHE A 188 -12.19 8.76 -15.80
C PHE A 188 -13.54 8.29 -15.25
N LEU A 189 -13.55 7.20 -14.47
CA LEU A 189 -14.77 6.71 -13.84
C LEU A 189 -15.41 7.75 -12.93
N ASN A 190 -14.62 8.41 -12.08
CA ASN A 190 -15.12 9.47 -11.22
C ASN A 190 -15.67 10.64 -12.04
N PHE A 191 -14.93 11.08 -13.07
CA PHE A 191 -15.35 12.17 -13.95
C PHE A 191 -16.71 11.92 -14.61
N VAL A 192 -16.93 10.71 -15.13
CA VAL A 192 -18.20 10.29 -15.74
C VAL A 192 -19.29 10.20 -14.67
N SER A 193 -18.98 9.63 -13.50
CA SER A 193 -19.94 9.42 -12.43
C SER A 193 -20.49 10.71 -11.82
N GLU A 194 -19.70 11.79 -11.84
CA GLU A 194 -20.12 13.14 -11.41
C GLU A 194 -21.02 13.85 -12.43
N ARG A 195 -21.10 13.33 -13.67
CA ARG A 195 -21.78 13.97 -14.80
C ARG A 195 -22.76 13.02 -15.52
N PRO A 196 -23.63 12.29 -14.80
CA PRO A 196 -24.49 11.27 -15.42
C PRO A 196 -25.47 11.86 -16.44
N ASN A 197 -25.94 13.09 -16.22
CA ASN A 197 -26.84 13.76 -17.16
C ASN A 197 -26.15 14.19 -18.45
N SER A 198 -24.86 14.53 -18.38
CA SER A 198 -24.08 14.93 -19.57
C SER A 198 -23.55 13.71 -20.32
N TRP A 199 -23.22 12.63 -19.59
CA TRP A 199 -22.59 11.44 -20.14
C TRP A 199 -23.32 10.16 -19.74
N PRO A 200 -24.64 10.02 -20.05
CA PRO A 200 -25.40 8.83 -19.67
C PRO A 200 -24.90 7.59 -20.43
N VAL A 201 -25.39 6.40 -20.06
CA VAL A 201 -24.94 5.11 -20.63
C VAL A 201 -25.03 5.08 -22.17
N GLU A 202 -26.02 5.77 -22.74
CA GLU A 202 -26.25 5.92 -24.18
C GLU A 202 -25.08 6.59 -24.89
N THR A 203 -24.32 7.46 -24.20
CA THR A 203 -23.09 8.10 -24.71
C THR A 203 -22.10 7.08 -25.26
N PHE A 204 -21.98 5.94 -24.59
CA PHE A 204 -21.04 4.87 -24.95
C PHE A 204 -21.51 4.03 -26.14
N ARG A 205 -22.75 4.26 -26.61
CA ARG A 205 -23.36 3.63 -27.79
C ARG A 205 -23.47 4.58 -28.99
N ASP A 206 -23.22 5.87 -28.81
CA ASP A 206 -23.24 6.89 -29.86
C ASP A 206 -21.81 7.29 -30.31
N PRO A 207 -21.43 7.07 -31.59
CA PRO A 207 -20.10 7.38 -32.12
C PRO A 207 -19.66 8.84 -31.99
N ILE A 208 -20.60 9.78 -31.94
CA ILE A 208 -20.35 11.22 -31.80
C ILE A 208 -20.17 11.55 -30.32
N GLN A 209 -21.09 11.10 -29.47
CA GLN A 209 -21.09 11.45 -28.05
C GLN A 209 -19.89 10.85 -27.32
N ILE A 210 -19.49 9.61 -27.62
CA ILE A 210 -18.29 9.02 -27.02
C ILE A 210 -17.04 9.85 -27.34
N LYS A 211 -16.95 10.42 -28.54
CA LYS A 211 -15.83 11.30 -28.90
C LYS A 211 -15.84 12.58 -28.07
N HIS A 212 -17.01 13.20 -27.89
CA HIS A 212 -17.14 14.41 -27.07
C HIS A 212 -16.80 14.16 -25.61
N LEU A 213 -17.26 13.04 -25.04
CA LEU A 213 -16.91 12.62 -23.68
C LEU A 213 -15.38 12.56 -23.49
N PHE A 214 -14.68 11.92 -24.42
CA PHE A 214 -13.23 11.78 -24.33
C PHE A 214 -12.47 13.10 -24.57
N LEU A 215 -13.03 14.04 -25.34
CA LEU A 215 -12.46 15.38 -25.47
C LEU A 215 -12.64 16.19 -24.17
N ASP A 216 -13.82 16.11 -23.57
CA ASP A 216 -14.12 16.81 -22.32
C ASP A 216 -13.25 16.26 -21.18
N PHE A 217 -13.17 14.94 -21.05
CA PHE A 217 -12.27 14.30 -20.09
C PHE A 217 -10.81 14.67 -20.33
N MET A 218 -10.36 14.76 -21.59
CA MET A 218 -9.00 15.19 -21.91
C MET A 218 -8.71 16.59 -21.38
N VAL A 219 -9.61 17.55 -21.63
CA VAL A 219 -9.46 18.94 -21.16
C VAL A 219 -9.47 18.99 -19.64
N TRP A 220 -10.42 18.29 -19.00
CA TRP A 220 -10.50 18.21 -17.55
C TRP A 220 -9.22 17.62 -16.94
N TYR A 221 -8.76 16.48 -17.45
CA TYR A 221 -7.59 15.77 -16.94
C TYR A 221 -6.33 16.64 -17.01
N PHE A 222 -6.03 17.28 -18.15
CA PHE A 222 -4.82 18.10 -18.25
C PHE A 222 -4.89 19.39 -17.41
N LYS A 223 -6.08 19.97 -17.21
CA LYS A 223 -6.26 21.08 -16.27
C LYS A 223 -5.99 20.64 -14.83
N ASP A 224 -6.51 19.48 -14.43
CA ASP A 224 -6.26 18.90 -13.11
C ASP A 224 -4.77 18.62 -12.88
N GLN A 225 -4.09 17.99 -13.86
CA GLN A 225 -2.66 17.72 -13.76
C GLN A 225 -1.81 18.99 -13.66
N LEU A 226 -2.18 20.05 -14.39
CA LEU A 226 -1.52 21.35 -14.27
C LEU A 226 -1.74 21.98 -12.88
N ALA A 227 -2.97 21.91 -12.36
CA ALA A 227 -3.31 22.46 -11.05
C ALA A 227 -2.58 21.74 -9.90
N GLN A 228 -2.34 20.44 -10.03
CA GLN A 228 -1.56 19.65 -9.08
C GLN A 228 -0.03 19.83 -9.21
N GLY A 229 0.44 20.60 -10.20
CA GLY A 229 1.87 20.81 -10.45
C GLY A 229 2.58 19.58 -11.04
N ASN A 230 1.84 18.64 -11.65
CA ASN A 230 2.41 17.46 -12.27
C ASN A 230 3.07 17.78 -13.63
N ASP A 231 4.11 17.03 -13.98
CA ASP A 231 4.78 17.16 -15.27
C ASP A 231 3.86 16.77 -16.43
N LEU A 232 3.54 17.73 -17.30
CA LEU A 232 2.63 17.53 -18.43
C LEU A 232 3.15 16.50 -19.44
N ALA A 233 4.48 16.34 -19.59
CA ALA A 233 5.04 15.34 -20.48
C ALA A 233 4.76 13.91 -19.95
N THR A 234 4.91 13.70 -18.65
CA THR A 234 4.54 12.46 -17.97
C THR A 234 3.03 12.23 -18.03
N ALA A 235 2.22 13.24 -17.71
CA ALA A 235 0.76 13.16 -17.81
C ALA A 235 0.29 12.80 -19.22
N THR A 236 0.95 13.34 -20.26
CA THR A 236 0.69 13.02 -21.67
C THR A 236 0.93 11.54 -21.98
N LYS A 237 2.03 10.97 -21.49
CA LYS A 237 2.33 9.53 -21.65
C LYS A 237 1.31 8.67 -20.92
N SER A 238 0.93 9.05 -19.71
CA SER A 238 -0.07 8.33 -18.92
C SER A 238 -1.45 8.35 -19.59
N TYR A 239 -1.91 9.51 -20.05
CA TYR A 239 -3.18 9.64 -20.78
C TYR A 239 -3.17 8.81 -22.07
N ALA A 240 -2.08 8.85 -22.84
CA ALA A 240 -1.94 8.04 -24.04
C ALA A 240 -2.01 6.53 -23.76
N ALA A 241 -1.46 6.07 -22.62
CA ALA A 241 -1.57 4.69 -22.18
C ALA A 241 -3.01 4.33 -21.76
N PHE A 242 -3.71 5.25 -21.10
CA PHE A 242 -5.13 5.13 -20.78
C PHE A 242 -6.00 4.97 -22.04
N ILE A 243 -5.81 5.81 -23.07
CA ILE A 243 -6.55 5.66 -24.33
C ILE A 243 -6.26 4.31 -25.00
N ASN A 244 -5.01 3.85 -24.97
CA ASN A 244 -4.67 2.51 -25.49
C ASN A 244 -5.39 1.40 -24.72
N LEU A 245 -5.49 1.52 -23.39
CA LEU A 245 -6.27 0.60 -22.57
C LEU A 245 -7.71 0.56 -23.06
N ILE A 246 -8.42 1.71 -23.11
CA ILE A 246 -9.81 1.79 -23.58
C ILE A 246 -9.99 1.16 -24.96
N SER A 247 -9.10 1.50 -25.90
CA SER A 247 -9.16 0.98 -27.26
C SER A 247 -8.99 -0.55 -27.29
N SER A 248 -8.07 -1.09 -26.49
CA SER A 248 -7.79 -2.53 -26.42
C SER A 248 -8.82 -3.34 -25.63
N THR A 249 -9.66 -2.69 -24.83
CA THR A 249 -10.66 -3.34 -23.98
C THR A 249 -12.08 -3.05 -24.47
N MET A 250 -12.58 -1.85 -24.21
CA MET A 250 -13.98 -1.50 -24.41
C MET A 250 -14.36 -1.40 -25.87
N LEU A 251 -13.51 -0.75 -26.69
CA LEU A 251 -13.78 -0.57 -28.12
C LEU A 251 -13.52 -1.84 -28.92
N ALA A 252 -12.41 -2.54 -28.65
CA ALA A 252 -12.09 -3.79 -29.32
C ALA A 252 -13.07 -4.92 -28.93
N GLY A 253 -13.49 -4.96 -27.66
CA GLY A 253 -14.50 -5.91 -27.17
C GLY A 253 -15.94 -5.57 -27.56
N GLY A 254 -16.18 -4.46 -28.27
CA GLY A 254 -17.51 -4.04 -28.73
C GLY A 254 -18.46 -3.61 -27.60
N SER A 255 -17.95 -3.44 -26.37
CA SER A 255 -18.75 -2.96 -25.24
C SER A 255 -19.11 -1.49 -25.41
N TRP A 256 -18.19 -0.71 -25.99
CA TRP A 256 -18.41 0.69 -26.37
C TRP A 256 -18.25 0.86 -27.88
N VAL A 257 -18.97 1.83 -28.44
CA VAL A 257 -18.95 2.12 -29.87
C VAL A 257 -17.66 2.83 -30.29
N LYS A 258 -17.17 2.55 -31.49
CA LYS A 258 -16.04 3.29 -32.07
C LYS A 258 -16.50 4.64 -32.60
N PRO A 259 -15.72 5.73 -32.38
CA PRO A 259 -16.03 7.00 -33.02
C PRO A 259 -15.86 6.92 -34.53
N PHE A 260 -16.56 7.76 -35.30
CA PHE A 260 -16.46 7.77 -36.78
C PHE A 260 -15.04 8.00 -37.30
N THR A 261 -14.21 8.73 -36.54
CA THR A 261 -12.79 8.96 -36.86
C THR A 261 -11.90 7.74 -36.60
N GLY A 262 -12.47 6.60 -36.19
CA GLY A 262 -11.79 5.34 -35.90
C GLY A 262 -11.07 5.31 -34.55
N ASN A 263 -10.49 6.43 -34.12
CA ASN A 263 -9.71 6.54 -32.88
C ASN A 263 -10.30 7.57 -31.91
N LEU A 264 -10.16 7.29 -30.62
CA LEU A 264 -10.43 8.26 -29.54
C LEU A 264 -9.37 9.38 -29.54
N PRO A 265 -9.73 10.58 -29.05
CA PRO A 265 -8.79 11.68 -28.85
C PRO A 265 -7.58 11.23 -28.05
N LYS A 266 -6.39 11.33 -28.67
CA LYS A 266 -5.13 10.92 -28.07
C LYS A 266 -4.09 12.01 -28.30
N PRO A 267 -3.43 12.53 -27.25
CA PRO A 267 -2.39 13.53 -27.41
C PRO A 267 -1.18 12.91 -28.14
N LYS A 268 -0.49 13.74 -28.92
CA LYS A 268 0.77 13.35 -29.54
C LYS A 268 1.84 13.26 -28.48
N VAL A 269 2.30 12.04 -28.19
CA VAL A 269 3.44 11.83 -27.28
C VAL A 269 4.71 12.26 -28.01
N ILE A 270 5.31 13.35 -27.57
CA ILE A 270 6.64 13.75 -28.03
C ILE A 270 7.65 12.99 -27.18
N ASN A 271 8.35 12.05 -27.80
CA ASN A 271 9.45 11.36 -27.14
C ASN A 271 10.63 12.34 -27.03
N VAL A 272 10.90 12.77 -25.81
CA VAL A 272 12.18 13.41 -25.48
C VAL A 272 13.27 12.35 -25.68
N ALA A 273 14.28 12.65 -26.51
CA ALA A 273 15.37 11.71 -26.77
C ALA A 273 16.02 11.29 -25.44
N GLY A 274 16.48 10.04 -25.32
CA GLY A 274 17.08 9.55 -24.06
C GLY A 274 18.25 10.42 -23.57
N VAL A 275 18.94 11.09 -24.49
CA VAL A 275 20.02 12.06 -24.24
C VAL A 275 19.52 13.28 -23.46
N ASP A 276 18.26 13.68 -23.66
CA ASP A 276 17.59 14.83 -23.06
C ASP A 276 16.85 14.52 -21.75
N THR A 277 16.84 13.26 -21.32
CA THR A 277 16.23 12.86 -20.04
C THR A 277 17.20 13.03 -18.86
N ASN A 278 16.67 13.28 -17.67
CA ASN A 278 17.44 13.49 -16.42
C ASN A 278 18.37 14.71 -16.42
N LYS A 279 17.96 15.78 -17.10
CA LYS A 279 18.62 17.08 -17.05
C LYS A 279 18.20 17.82 -15.77
N LYS A 280 19.16 18.22 -14.93
CA LYS A 280 18.94 19.15 -13.80
C LYS A 280 19.80 20.39 -14.01
N LYS A 281 19.37 21.52 -13.46
CA LYS A 281 20.26 22.68 -13.31
C LYS A 281 21.04 22.53 -12.00
N ASN A 282 22.36 22.65 -12.05
CA ASN A 282 23.17 22.73 -10.83
C ASN A 282 23.02 24.10 -10.15
N SER A 283 23.66 24.30 -9.00
CA SER A 283 23.63 25.58 -8.26
C SER A 283 24.21 26.77 -9.03
N LYS A 284 24.94 26.51 -10.13
CA LYS A 284 25.51 27.51 -11.04
C LYS A 284 24.64 27.77 -12.28
N GLY A 285 23.50 27.08 -12.41
CA GLY A 285 22.56 27.24 -13.52
C GLY A 285 22.84 26.37 -14.76
N GLU A 286 23.89 25.55 -14.72
CA GLU A 286 24.32 24.69 -15.84
C GLU A 286 23.49 23.41 -15.90
N VAL A 287 23.21 22.92 -17.11
CA VAL A 287 22.44 21.69 -17.30
C VAL A 287 23.33 20.46 -17.17
N ILE A 288 23.10 19.67 -16.13
CA ILE A 288 23.85 18.45 -15.76
C ILE A 288 22.98 17.19 -15.92
N LYS A 289 23.63 16.03 -16.13
CA LYS A 289 22.95 14.71 -16.09
C LYS A 289 22.85 14.16 -14.67
N ALA A 290 21.63 14.04 -14.15
CA ALA A 290 21.35 13.67 -12.76
C ALA A 290 21.46 12.16 -12.41
N LYS A 291 21.91 11.30 -13.33
CA LYS A 291 21.99 9.83 -13.10
C LYS A 291 23.36 9.36 -12.64
N LEU A 292 24.33 10.26 -12.55
CA LEU A 292 25.72 9.97 -12.20
C LEU A 292 26.07 10.66 -10.89
N ILE A 293 27.02 10.10 -10.15
CA ILE A 293 27.57 10.71 -8.94
C ILE A 293 28.39 11.95 -9.33
N THR A 294 29.16 11.83 -10.41
CA THR A 294 29.87 12.95 -11.04
C THR A 294 28.91 13.77 -11.90
N GLU A 295 28.83 15.08 -11.62
CA GLU A 295 28.11 16.01 -12.48
C GLU A 295 28.87 16.16 -13.81
N ILE A 296 28.26 15.71 -14.90
CA ILE A 296 28.81 15.86 -16.25
C ILE A 296 28.04 16.97 -16.96
N PRO A 297 28.69 18.10 -17.31
CA PRO A 297 28.07 19.15 -18.10
C PRO A 297 27.76 18.65 -19.52
N TYR A 298 26.63 19.10 -20.07
CA TYR A 298 26.11 18.59 -21.34
C TYR A 298 26.95 18.98 -22.57
N GLU A 299 27.72 20.08 -22.49
CA GLU A 299 28.41 20.71 -23.63
C GLU A 299 29.92 20.42 -23.69
N VAL A 300 30.42 19.44 -22.93
CA VAL A 300 31.86 19.16 -22.90
C VAL A 300 32.34 18.56 -24.22
N THR A 301 33.06 19.35 -25.03
CA THR A 301 33.66 18.95 -26.32
C THR A 301 35.18 19.16 -26.41
N ASP A 302 35.86 19.42 -25.29
CA ASP A 302 37.32 19.59 -25.25
C ASP A 302 38.01 18.43 -24.52
N THR A 303 39.10 17.91 -25.09
CA THR A 303 39.97 16.88 -24.51
C THR A 303 40.47 17.27 -23.12
N GLN A 304 40.73 18.56 -22.86
CA GLN A 304 41.13 19.04 -21.53
C GLN A 304 40.00 18.91 -20.49
N ALA A 305 38.75 19.12 -20.93
CA ALA A 305 37.58 18.93 -20.08
C ALA A 305 37.28 17.45 -19.83
N ILE A 306 37.62 16.55 -20.78
CA ILE A 306 37.59 15.10 -20.58
C ILE A 306 38.61 14.66 -19.50
N GLU A 307 39.83 15.20 -19.51
CA GLU A 307 40.83 14.88 -18.48
C GLU A 307 40.42 15.37 -17.09
N LEU A 308 39.87 16.58 -17.00
CA LEU A 308 39.33 17.11 -15.76
C LEU A 308 38.18 16.24 -15.25
N LEU A 309 37.30 15.79 -16.15
CA LEU A 309 36.21 14.88 -15.84
C LEU A 309 36.72 13.55 -15.28
N PHE A 310 37.76 12.95 -15.88
CA PHE A 310 38.37 11.73 -15.34
C PHE A 310 38.98 11.93 -13.95
N LYS A 311 39.57 13.09 -13.67
CA LYS A 311 40.06 13.42 -12.32
C LYS A 311 38.92 13.49 -11.30
N ILE A 312 37.80 14.11 -11.68
CA ILE A 312 36.61 14.20 -10.81
C ILE A 312 36.00 12.82 -10.58
N ILE A 313 35.84 12.00 -11.63
CA ILE A 313 35.33 10.62 -11.50
C ILE A 313 36.20 9.80 -10.54
N LYS A 314 37.53 9.93 -10.63
CA LYS A 314 38.44 9.25 -9.69
C LYS A 314 38.25 9.75 -8.26
N ALA A 315 38.14 11.06 -8.06
CA ALA A 315 37.90 11.64 -6.73
C ALA A 315 36.56 11.18 -6.14
N ASP A 316 35.49 11.13 -6.94
CA ASP A 316 34.17 10.64 -6.50
C ASP A 316 34.21 9.15 -6.15
N ASN A 317 34.91 8.34 -6.95
CA ASN A 317 35.13 6.92 -6.66
C ASN A 317 35.93 6.73 -5.35
N ASP A 318 36.95 7.56 -5.10
CA ASP A 318 37.73 7.51 -3.86
C ASP A 318 36.90 7.89 -2.64
N ILE A 319 36.01 8.89 -2.76
CA ILE A 319 35.06 9.26 -1.71
C ILE A 319 34.14 8.08 -1.40
N LEU A 320 33.59 7.46 -2.45
CA LEU A 320 32.70 6.32 -2.32
C LEU A 320 33.41 5.12 -1.67
N TYR A 321 34.65 4.84 -2.08
CA TYR A 321 35.49 3.81 -1.49
C TYR A 321 35.74 4.06 0.00
N ARG A 322 36.14 5.28 0.39
CA ARG A 322 36.39 5.64 1.80
C ARG A 322 35.14 5.50 2.65
N TRP A 323 34.00 5.98 2.14
CA TRP A 323 32.72 5.83 2.82
C TRP A 323 32.34 4.35 2.99
N ALA A 324 32.43 3.57 1.91
CA ALA A 324 32.07 2.16 1.93
C ALA A 324 32.98 1.36 2.88
N ASN A 325 34.28 1.65 2.89
CA ASN A 325 35.24 1.02 3.79
C ASN A 325 34.96 1.37 5.26
N ALA A 326 34.64 2.63 5.56
CA ALA A 326 34.26 3.04 6.90
C ALA A 326 32.99 2.33 7.40
N GLN A 327 31.97 2.19 6.54
CA GLN A 327 30.74 1.47 6.88
C GLN A 327 31.00 -0.04 7.07
N ALA A 328 31.75 -0.68 6.16
CA ALA A 328 32.10 -2.09 6.28
C ALA A 328 32.89 -2.36 7.57
N TRP A 329 33.80 -1.46 7.94
CA TRP A 329 34.58 -1.55 9.17
C TRP A 329 33.70 -1.39 10.41
N LYS A 330 32.74 -0.45 10.39
CA LYS A 330 31.73 -0.29 11.45
C LYS A 330 30.90 -1.56 11.62
N THR A 331 30.38 -2.14 10.54
CA THR A 331 29.61 -3.39 10.59
C THR A 331 30.44 -4.55 11.17
N SER A 332 31.70 -4.68 10.75
CA SER A 332 32.63 -5.68 11.27
C SER A 332 32.92 -5.49 12.76
N ASN A 333 33.14 -4.25 13.20
CA ASN A 333 33.40 -3.93 14.62
C ASN A 333 32.16 -4.16 15.48
N ASN A 334 30.97 -3.82 14.99
CA ASN A 334 29.71 -4.09 15.67
C ASN A 334 29.49 -5.60 15.87
N ARG A 335 29.77 -6.41 14.85
CA ARG A 335 29.75 -7.88 14.98
C ARG A 335 30.74 -8.36 16.05
N LYS A 336 31.99 -7.89 16.01
CA LYS A 336 33.01 -8.25 17.01
C LYS A 336 32.62 -7.81 18.42
N ALA A 337 31.98 -6.64 18.56
CA ALA A 337 31.49 -6.15 19.85
C ALA A 337 30.38 -7.06 20.39
N ARG A 338 29.41 -7.47 19.55
CA ARG A 338 28.40 -8.47 19.90
C ARG A 338 29.04 -9.79 20.35
N GLU A 339 29.99 -10.32 19.58
CA GLU A 339 30.69 -11.58 19.91
C GLU A 339 31.45 -11.49 21.24
N ARG A 340 32.05 -10.33 21.56
CA ARG A 340 32.70 -10.12 22.86
C ARG A 340 31.69 -10.08 24.00
N LEU A 341 30.56 -9.41 23.80
CA LEU A 341 29.51 -9.30 24.80
C LEU A 341 28.87 -10.67 25.08
N ALA A 342 28.64 -11.47 24.04
CA ALA A 342 28.12 -12.83 24.13
C ALA A 342 28.99 -13.76 25.01
N LYS A 343 30.32 -13.60 24.98
CA LYS A 343 31.24 -14.42 25.82
C LYS A 343 31.03 -14.23 27.32
N SER A 344 30.47 -13.10 27.73
CA SER A 344 30.16 -12.82 29.15
C SER A 344 28.73 -13.17 29.56
N GLY A 345 27.90 -13.60 28.60
CA GLY A 345 26.50 -13.93 28.82
C GLY A 345 26.24 -15.43 28.98
N ASN A 346 25.04 -15.76 29.43
CA ASN A 346 24.52 -17.11 29.55
C ASN A 346 23.22 -17.21 28.73
N SER A 347 23.23 -18.08 27.71
CA SER A 347 22.10 -18.27 26.79
C SER A 347 20.85 -18.85 27.45
N ASP A 348 21.01 -19.61 28.54
CA ASP A 348 19.90 -20.24 29.29
C ASP A 348 19.15 -19.28 30.20
N LYS A 349 19.73 -18.10 30.51
CA LYS A 349 19.17 -17.14 31.47
C LYS A 349 18.13 -16.18 30.87
N VAL A 350 17.88 -16.25 29.57
CA VAL A 350 16.95 -15.30 28.93
C VAL A 350 15.50 -15.58 29.36
N ILE A 351 14.88 -14.55 29.93
CA ILE A 351 13.59 -14.62 30.63
C ILE A 351 12.43 -14.74 29.64
N TYR A 352 11.70 -15.86 29.64
CA TYR A 352 10.40 -15.96 28.99
C TYR A 352 9.33 -15.24 29.81
N ALA A 353 9.19 -13.93 29.69
CA ALA A 353 8.22 -13.17 30.46
C ALA A 353 7.33 -12.25 29.60
N THR A 354 6.01 -12.37 29.80
CA THR A 354 4.97 -11.61 29.11
C THR A 354 5.02 -10.10 29.39
N HIS A 355 5.71 -9.68 30.47
CA HIS A 355 5.72 -8.32 31.01
C HIS A 355 7.11 -7.72 31.28
N SER A 356 8.19 -8.31 30.74
CA SER A 356 9.53 -7.74 30.91
C SER A 356 9.62 -6.31 30.39
N GLN A 357 10.33 -5.49 31.14
CA GLN A 357 10.75 -4.16 30.73
C GLN A 357 12.15 -4.24 30.07
N PRO A 358 12.52 -3.25 29.24
CA PRO A 358 13.85 -3.19 28.63
C PRO A 358 15.01 -3.31 29.63
N GLU A 359 14.85 -2.79 30.84
CA GLU A 359 15.86 -2.80 31.91
C GLU A 359 16.07 -4.19 32.53
N ASP A 360 15.09 -5.09 32.39
CA ASP A 360 15.17 -6.47 32.90
C ASP A 360 16.04 -7.38 32.01
N LEU A 361 16.35 -6.92 30.80
CA LEU A 361 17.15 -7.69 29.84
C LEU A 361 18.63 -7.42 30.03
N ASN A 362 19.39 -8.48 30.31
CA ASN A 362 20.85 -8.43 30.24
C ASN A 362 21.31 -8.56 28.76
N PRO A 363 21.94 -7.52 28.18
CA PRO A 363 22.39 -7.56 26.79
C PRO A 363 23.39 -8.70 26.49
N ALA A 364 24.21 -9.10 27.48
CA ALA A 364 25.17 -10.19 27.32
C ALA A 364 24.48 -11.55 27.11
N ASP A 365 23.45 -11.84 27.91
CA ASP A 365 22.68 -13.09 27.82
C ASP A 365 21.92 -13.17 26.49
N VAL A 366 21.35 -12.06 26.04
CA VAL A 366 20.65 -11.98 24.75
C VAL A 366 21.62 -12.16 23.58
N CYS A 367 22.82 -11.57 23.63
CA CYS A 367 23.86 -11.79 22.63
C CYS A 367 24.36 -13.24 22.61
N ALA A 368 24.53 -13.87 23.78
CA ALA A 368 24.91 -15.27 23.91
C ALA A 368 23.86 -16.20 23.28
N ALA A 369 22.59 -15.99 23.61
CA ALA A 369 21.48 -16.77 23.05
C ALA A 369 21.30 -16.55 21.54
N PHE A 370 21.52 -15.33 21.04
CA PHE A 370 21.53 -15.06 19.61
C PHE A 370 22.69 -15.77 18.89
N GLN A 371 23.88 -15.85 19.50
CA GLN A 371 25.02 -16.55 18.93
C GLN A 371 24.81 -18.07 18.87
N GLU A 372 24.11 -18.66 19.85
CA GLU A 372 23.82 -20.08 19.88
C GLU A 372 22.68 -20.49 18.93
N HIS A 373 21.60 -19.71 18.89
CA HIS A 373 20.36 -20.08 18.20
C HIS A 373 20.08 -19.30 16.91
N GLY A 374 20.86 -18.26 16.63
CA GLY A 374 20.77 -17.46 15.41
C GLY A 374 19.50 -16.60 15.31
N PHE A 375 19.15 -16.22 14.08
CA PHE A 375 18.05 -15.29 13.78
C PHE A 375 16.66 -15.79 14.21
N ASP A 376 16.44 -17.10 14.24
CA ASP A 376 15.15 -17.66 14.63
C ASP A 376 14.80 -17.32 16.09
N TYR A 377 15.83 -17.14 16.93
CA TYR A 377 15.69 -16.74 18.32
C TYR A 377 14.97 -15.40 18.50
N VAL A 378 15.32 -14.40 17.68
CA VAL A 378 14.74 -13.04 17.71
C VAL A 378 13.53 -12.90 16.80
N LYS A 379 13.25 -13.90 15.95
CA LYS A 379 12.13 -13.89 15.02
C LYS A 379 10.89 -14.59 15.59
N ARG A 380 11.05 -15.78 16.18
CA ARG A 380 9.94 -16.61 16.65
C ARG A 380 9.56 -16.28 18.09
N ASP A 381 8.26 -16.23 18.35
CA ASP A 381 7.69 -16.02 19.69
C ASP A 381 8.27 -14.80 20.44
N PHE A 382 8.66 -13.77 19.70
CA PHE A 382 9.38 -12.59 20.21
C PHE A 382 8.75 -11.99 21.48
N SER A 383 7.45 -11.67 21.45
CA SER A 383 6.76 -11.07 22.61
C SER A 383 6.60 -12.02 23.81
N LYS A 384 6.68 -13.34 23.60
CA LYS A 384 6.72 -14.32 24.70
C LYS A 384 8.11 -14.42 25.31
N ARG A 385 9.15 -14.21 24.49
CA ARG A 385 10.56 -14.37 24.85
C ARG A 385 11.18 -13.11 25.47
N PHE A 386 10.77 -11.93 25.03
CA PHE A 386 11.34 -10.66 25.50
C PHE A 386 10.31 -9.74 26.17
N GLY A 387 9.04 -10.14 26.20
CA GLY A 387 7.93 -9.31 26.70
C GLY A 387 7.32 -8.39 25.63
N LYS A 388 6.15 -7.83 25.97
CA LYS A 388 5.38 -6.96 25.06
C LYS A 388 5.94 -5.55 24.94
N ASN A 389 6.71 -5.09 25.94
CA ASN A 389 7.22 -3.73 26.02
C ASN A 389 8.62 -3.58 25.39
N VAL A 390 9.29 -4.70 25.10
CA VAL A 390 10.58 -4.71 24.42
C VAL A 390 10.35 -4.68 22.91
N THR A 391 11.07 -3.78 22.23
CA THR A 391 11.01 -3.65 20.77
C THR A 391 12.21 -4.31 20.09
N ARG A 392 12.10 -4.57 18.79
CA ARG A 392 13.22 -5.15 18.03
C ARG A 392 14.34 -4.14 17.86
N GLU A 393 13.97 -2.87 17.77
CA GLU A 393 14.87 -1.72 17.70
C GLU A 393 15.73 -1.63 18.96
N PHE A 394 15.13 -1.85 20.14
CA PHE A 394 15.86 -1.91 21.40
C PHE A 394 16.91 -3.03 21.40
N LEU A 395 16.52 -4.27 21.07
CA LEU A 395 17.49 -5.38 21.00
C LEU A 395 18.58 -5.13 19.96
N ASN A 396 18.23 -4.50 18.84
CA ASN A 396 19.20 -4.20 17.80
C ASN A 396 20.27 -3.18 18.23
N GLY A 397 20.01 -2.38 19.27
CA GLY A 397 20.97 -1.44 19.84
C GLY A 397 22.27 -2.13 20.33
N PHE A 398 22.19 -3.39 20.75
CA PHE A 398 23.35 -4.17 21.17
C PHE A 398 23.61 -5.40 20.29
N LEU A 399 22.57 -6.01 19.70
CA LEU A 399 22.76 -7.10 18.75
C LEU A 399 23.43 -6.62 17.46
N ASN A 400 23.19 -5.39 17.02
CA ASN A 400 23.75 -4.83 15.79
C ASN A 400 23.64 -5.81 14.61
N VAL A 401 22.43 -6.30 14.37
CA VAL A 401 22.14 -7.25 13.32
C VAL A 401 22.21 -6.53 11.97
N PRO A 402 23.03 -7.00 11.01
CA PRO A 402 23.10 -6.40 9.69
C PRO A 402 21.74 -6.43 8.97
N THR A 403 21.40 -5.32 8.34
CA THR A 403 20.24 -5.16 7.47
C THR A 403 20.65 -5.31 6.00
N PRO A 404 19.69 -5.45 5.07
CA PRO A 404 20.00 -5.42 3.64
C PRO A 404 20.75 -4.15 3.19
N ASP A 405 20.56 -3.02 3.87
CA ASP A 405 21.25 -1.77 3.57
C ASP A 405 22.73 -1.82 3.97
N ASP A 406 23.06 -2.56 5.04
CA ASP A 406 24.44 -2.77 5.49
C ASP A 406 25.27 -3.62 4.50
N LEU A 407 24.63 -4.30 3.55
CA LEU A 407 25.31 -5.04 2.47
C LEU A 407 25.77 -4.14 1.33
N TYR A 408 25.18 -2.96 1.16
CA TYR A 408 25.49 -2.07 0.05
C TYR A 408 26.97 -1.60 0.03
N PRO A 409 27.58 -1.20 1.16
CA PRO A 409 29.01 -0.91 1.22
C PRO A 409 29.90 -2.05 0.74
N PHE A 410 29.58 -3.30 1.09
CA PHE A 410 30.35 -4.46 0.66
C PHE A 410 30.24 -4.70 -0.85
N LYS A 411 29.06 -4.45 -1.44
CA LYS A 411 28.88 -4.50 -2.91
C LYS A 411 29.77 -3.47 -3.62
N LEU A 412 29.83 -2.25 -3.09
CA LEU A 412 30.69 -1.19 -3.65
C LEU A 412 32.17 -1.54 -3.56
N LEU A 413 32.62 -2.06 -2.40
CA LEU A 413 34.01 -2.51 -2.22
C LEU A 413 34.36 -3.67 -3.17
N LEU A 414 33.42 -4.59 -3.38
CA LEU A 414 33.60 -5.71 -4.29
C LEU A 414 33.73 -5.25 -5.75
N VAL A 415 32.88 -4.33 -6.21
CA VAL A 415 32.97 -3.72 -7.55
C VAL A 415 34.24 -2.88 -7.69
N HIS A 416 34.63 -2.16 -6.63
CA HIS A 416 35.87 -1.39 -6.63
C HIS A 416 37.11 -2.31 -6.79
N ALA A 417 37.14 -3.45 -6.10
CA ALA A 417 38.23 -4.42 -6.21
C ALA A 417 38.23 -5.16 -7.56
N TYR A 418 37.05 -5.45 -8.10
CA TYR A 418 36.88 -6.17 -9.36
C TYR A 418 35.87 -5.45 -10.26
N PRO A 419 36.31 -4.44 -11.03
CA PRO A 419 35.42 -3.61 -11.86
C PRO A 419 34.68 -4.38 -12.96
N CYS A 420 35.07 -5.62 -13.26
CA CYS A 420 34.38 -6.50 -14.19
C CYS A 420 33.09 -7.11 -13.62
N ILE A 421 32.83 -6.95 -12.31
CA ILE A 421 31.62 -7.43 -11.67
C ILE A 421 30.41 -6.64 -12.17
N THR A 422 29.46 -7.36 -12.76
CA THR A 422 28.22 -6.78 -13.27
C THR A 422 27.12 -6.81 -12.21
N GLN A 423 26.08 -5.99 -12.40
CA GLN A 423 24.88 -6.08 -11.57
C GLN A 423 24.28 -7.50 -11.59
N SER A 424 24.30 -8.17 -12.74
CA SER A 424 23.82 -9.56 -12.88
C SER A 424 24.64 -10.54 -12.04
N PHE A 425 25.94 -10.33 -11.87
CA PHE A 425 26.75 -11.16 -10.99
C PHE A 425 26.33 -10.99 -9.53
N ILE A 426 26.12 -9.76 -9.08
CA ILE A 426 25.69 -9.46 -7.70
C ILE A 426 24.27 -10.00 -7.44
N ASP A 427 23.37 -9.85 -8.41
CA ASP A 427 21.98 -10.30 -8.29
C ASP A 427 21.85 -11.83 -8.19
N ASN A 428 22.81 -12.56 -8.77
CA ASN A 428 22.84 -14.03 -8.78
C ASN A 428 24.02 -14.60 -7.99
N LEU A 429 24.61 -13.81 -7.08
CA LEU A 429 25.74 -14.24 -6.28
C LEU A 429 25.28 -15.35 -5.34
N GLU A 430 25.94 -16.51 -5.40
CA GLU A 430 25.76 -17.64 -4.49
C GLU A 430 27.05 -17.83 -3.69
N LEU A 431 26.91 -18.07 -2.38
CA LEU A 431 28.00 -18.22 -1.42
C LEU A 431 27.95 -19.65 -0.91
N TYR A 432 29.08 -20.34 -0.92
CA TYR A 432 29.21 -21.71 -0.45
C TYR A 432 30.24 -21.75 0.68
N ASN A 433 30.00 -22.59 1.68
CA ASN A 433 30.99 -22.86 2.72
C ASN A 433 32.08 -23.82 2.22
N GLU A 434 33.07 -24.11 3.06
CA GLU A 434 34.19 -25.02 2.75
C GLU A 434 33.74 -26.45 2.41
N GLN A 435 32.53 -26.84 2.84
CA GLN A 435 31.92 -28.14 2.54
C GLN A 435 31.06 -28.11 1.26
N GLY A 436 31.08 -27.03 0.49
CA GLY A 436 30.33 -26.88 -0.76
C GLY A 436 28.81 -26.69 -0.56
N VAL A 437 28.38 -26.39 0.67
CA VAL A 437 26.97 -26.15 1.02
C VAL A 437 26.68 -24.66 0.89
N LEU A 438 25.57 -24.32 0.23
CA LEU A 438 25.10 -22.93 0.11
C LEU A 438 24.95 -22.31 1.51
N HIS A 439 25.61 -21.18 1.74
CA HIS A 439 25.76 -20.54 3.04
C HIS A 439 25.55 -19.01 2.91
N GLY A 440 25.25 -18.29 4.00
CA GLY A 440 25.07 -16.83 3.97
C GLY A 440 23.76 -16.30 3.37
N PHE A 441 22.78 -17.17 3.07
CA PHE A 441 21.42 -16.79 2.68
C PHE A 441 20.43 -17.23 3.75
N VAL A 442 19.67 -16.27 4.29
CA VAL A 442 18.45 -16.59 5.02
C VAL A 442 17.30 -16.55 4.03
N LYS A 443 16.67 -17.70 3.79
CA LYS A 443 15.48 -17.78 2.95
C LYS A 443 14.35 -17.00 3.63
N LEU A 444 14.09 -15.77 3.17
CA LEU A 444 12.91 -15.02 3.58
C LEU A 444 11.69 -15.66 2.90
N VAL A 445 11.08 -16.62 3.57
CA VAL A 445 9.75 -17.12 3.19
C VAL A 445 8.76 -16.02 3.55
N TYR A 446 8.41 -15.19 2.57
CA TYR A 446 7.21 -14.37 2.64
C TYR A 446 6.02 -15.29 2.39
N CYS A 447 5.33 -15.70 3.45
CA CYS A 447 3.97 -16.23 3.32
C CYS A 447 3.02 -15.08 3.01
N LEU A 448 3.02 -14.62 1.75
CA LEU A 448 1.83 -13.99 1.19
C LEU A 448 0.84 -15.11 0.94
N LYS A 449 -0.34 -15.03 1.56
CA LYS A 449 -1.43 -15.98 1.41
C LYS A 449 -1.52 -16.40 -0.08
N ASN A 450 -1.23 -17.67 -0.33
CA ASN A 450 -1.41 -18.43 -1.57
C ASN A 450 -0.39 -18.34 -2.73
N LYS A 451 0.80 -17.74 -2.60
CA LYS A 451 1.93 -18.07 -3.51
C LYS A 451 3.29 -18.00 -2.80
N CYS A 452 4.00 -19.13 -2.73
CA CYS A 452 5.42 -19.17 -2.35
C CYS A 452 6.26 -18.49 -3.43
N SER A 453 6.54 -17.20 -3.27
CA SER A 453 7.61 -16.52 -4.01
C SER A 453 8.91 -16.70 -3.23
N VAL A 454 9.85 -17.48 -3.78
CA VAL A 454 11.20 -17.56 -3.22
C VAL A 454 11.96 -16.33 -3.68
N LYS A 455 12.23 -15.41 -2.75
CA LYS A 455 13.29 -14.42 -2.91
C LYS A 455 14.37 -14.74 -1.90
N SER A 456 15.51 -15.21 -2.40
CA SER A 456 16.74 -15.30 -1.63
C SER A 456 17.26 -13.88 -1.46
N SER A 457 17.22 -13.37 -0.23
CA SER A 457 17.92 -12.15 0.14
C SER A 457 19.15 -12.55 0.94
N MET A 458 20.31 -12.08 0.49
CA MET A 458 21.55 -12.17 1.24
C MET A 458 21.34 -11.45 2.58
N LEU A 459 21.59 -12.13 3.68
CA LEU A 459 21.67 -11.57 5.03
C LEU A 459 22.95 -12.16 5.57
N ALA A 460 23.97 -11.32 5.78
CA ALA A 460 25.25 -11.78 6.29
C ALA A 460 25.07 -12.35 7.70
N CYS A 461 25.43 -13.62 7.90
CA CYS A 461 25.60 -14.25 9.22
C CYS A 461 26.86 -13.71 9.91
#